data_AF-A0A3Q0J3V0-F1
#
_entry.id   AF-A0A3Q0J3V0-F1
#
_cell.length_a   1.000
_cell.length_b   1.000
_cell.length_c   1.000
_cell.angle_alpha   90.00
_cell.angle_beta   90.00
_cell.angle_gamma   90.00
#
_symmetry.space_group_name_H-M   'P 1'
#
loop_
_entity.id
_entity.type
_entity.pdbx_description
1 polymer ?
#
loop_
_entity_poly.entity_id
_entity_poly.type
_entity_poly.pdbx_seq_one_letter_code
_entity_poly.pdbx_strand_id
1 'polypeptide(L)'
;MFRTAEEFFTSINMSAMPPEFWERSMLEKPQGREVVCHASAWDFHDGKDFRIKMCTRVNEEDLFTIHHEMGHVEYFIQYKDQPMAFREGANPGKNTRGWVAELNSIHKKPNLRLTCRG
;
A
#
# COMPACT_ATOMS: atom_id res chain seq x y z
N MET A 1 -9.77 12.35 -4.04
CA MET A 1 -8.34 12.10 -4.33
C MET A 1 -7.96 10.64 -4.05
N PHE A 2 -8.04 10.14 -2.80
CA PHE A 2 -7.74 8.73 -2.50
C PHE A 2 -8.59 7.72 -3.30
N ARG A 3 -9.88 7.97 -3.49
CA ARG A 3 -10.73 7.11 -4.34
C ARG A 3 -10.27 7.06 -5.81
N THR A 4 -9.80 8.18 -6.34
CA THR A 4 -9.21 8.25 -7.69
C THR A 4 -7.94 7.41 -7.80
N ALA A 5 -7.12 7.38 -6.74
CA ALA A 5 -5.96 6.50 -6.68
C ALA A 5 -6.36 5.01 -6.57
N GLU A 6 -7.39 4.68 -5.79
CA GLU A 6 -7.95 3.31 -5.74
C GLU A 6 -8.47 2.86 -7.12
N GLU A 7 -9.17 3.75 -7.85
CA GLU A 7 -9.63 3.50 -9.21
C GLU A 7 -8.46 3.20 -10.16
N PHE A 8 -7.34 3.90 -10.02
CA PHE A 8 -6.13 3.61 -10.79
C PHE A 8 -5.61 2.19 -10.51
N PHE A 9 -5.44 1.80 -9.25
CA PHE A 9 -4.93 0.46 -8.89
C PHE A 9 -5.90 -0.66 -9.31
N THR A 10 -7.19 -0.46 -9.10
CA THR A 10 -8.21 -1.43 -9.54
C THR A 10 -8.31 -1.52 -11.06
N SER A 11 -8.05 -0.44 -11.81
CA SER A 11 -8.02 -0.46 -13.28
C SER A 11 -6.88 -1.32 -13.86
N ILE A 12 -5.78 -1.46 -13.13
CA ILE A 12 -4.64 -2.32 -13.47
C ILE A 12 -4.70 -3.69 -12.77
N ASN A 13 -5.90 -4.10 -12.35
CA ASN A 13 -6.19 -5.41 -11.77
C ASN A 13 -5.42 -5.70 -10.45
N MET A 14 -5.16 -4.65 -9.68
CA MET A 14 -4.71 -4.75 -8.29
C MET A 14 -5.90 -4.79 -7.33
N SER A 15 -5.63 -4.94 -6.03
CA SER A 15 -6.69 -5.07 -5.04
C SER A 15 -7.41 -3.73 -4.83
N ALA A 16 -8.64 -3.78 -4.31
CA ALA A 16 -9.25 -2.60 -3.72
C ALA A 16 -8.72 -2.43 -2.28
N MET A 17 -8.76 -1.21 -1.76
CA MET A 17 -8.36 -0.98 -0.38
C MET A 17 -9.37 -1.66 0.56
N PRO A 18 -8.91 -2.36 1.62
CA PRO A 18 -9.81 -3.02 2.56
C PRO A 18 -10.68 -1.99 3.31
N PRO A 19 -11.88 -2.36 3.80
CA PRO A 19 -12.74 -1.44 4.55
C PRO A 19 -12.04 -0.77 5.74
N GLU A 20 -11.20 -1.53 6.45
CA GLU A 20 -10.41 -1.08 7.60
C GLU A 20 -9.45 0.06 7.25
N PHE A 21 -8.92 0.09 6.01
CA PHE A 21 -8.05 1.17 5.54
C PHE A 21 -8.79 2.51 5.58
N TRP A 22 -10.04 2.55 5.10
CA TRP A 22 -10.85 3.77 5.05
C TRP A 22 -11.32 4.21 6.43
N GLU A 23 -11.60 3.26 7.32
CA GLU A 23 -12.06 3.53 8.68
C GLU A 23 -10.93 4.06 9.58
N ARG A 24 -9.71 3.53 9.42
CA ARG A 24 -8.62 3.73 10.40
C ARG A 24 -7.49 4.63 9.92
N SER A 25 -7.41 4.95 8.63
CA SER A 25 -6.39 5.87 8.10
C SER A 25 -6.66 7.32 8.47
N MET A 26 -5.59 8.09 8.66
CA MET A 26 -5.66 9.54 8.83
C MET A 26 -5.38 10.17 7.47
N LEU A 27 -6.45 10.44 6.71
CA LEU A 27 -6.38 11.00 5.36
C LEU A 27 -6.39 12.53 5.35
N GLU A 28 -6.76 13.15 6.47
CA GLU A 28 -6.80 14.60 6.65
C GLU A 28 -6.23 14.97 8.02
N LYS A 29 -5.75 16.20 8.17
CA LYS A 29 -5.23 16.67 9.46
C LYS A 29 -6.39 16.80 10.47
N PRO A 30 -6.37 16.10 11.61
CA PRO A 30 -7.40 16.24 12.63
C PRO A 30 -7.37 17.63 13.27
N GLN A 31 -8.54 18.16 13.61
CA GLN A 31 -8.65 19.43 14.33
C GLN A 31 -8.23 19.27 15.80
N GLY A 32 -7.50 20.25 16.34
CA GLY A 32 -7.15 20.29 17.77
C GLY A 32 -6.09 19.28 18.24
N ARG A 33 -5.40 18.59 17.31
CA ARG A 33 -4.32 17.65 17.65
C ARG A 33 -3.05 17.95 16.86
N GLU A 34 -1.94 18.01 17.58
CA GLU A 34 -0.59 17.99 17.00
C GLU A 34 -0.29 16.58 16.46
N VAL A 35 0.03 16.49 15.17
CA VAL A 35 0.37 15.25 14.49
C VAL A 35 1.53 15.46 13.53
N VAL A 36 2.34 14.42 13.34
CA VAL A 36 3.39 14.43 12.31
C VAL A 36 2.73 14.27 10.95
N CYS A 37 2.82 15.30 10.11
CA CYS A 37 2.14 15.35 8.81
C CYS A 37 2.90 14.69 7.65
N HIS A 38 4.16 14.29 7.84
CA HIS A 38 4.90 13.56 6.81
C HIS A 38 4.14 12.29 6.41
N ALA A 39 3.85 12.15 5.13
CA ALA A 39 3.08 11.03 4.59
C ALA A 39 3.82 9.71 4.88
N SER A 40 3.05 8.69 5.25
CA SER A 40 3.57 7.34 5.41
C SER A 40 2.45 6.29 5.36
N ALA A 41 2.78 5.15 4.77
CA ALA A 41 2.01 3.92 4.79
C ALA A 41 2.48 2.97 5.90
N TRP A 42 1.55 2.23 6.48
CA TRP A 42 1.78 1.35 7.62
C TRP A 42 1.14 -0.02 7.42
N ASP A 43 1.92 -1.08 7.66
CA ASP A 43 1.48 -2.45 7.82
C ASP A 43 1.52 -2.81 9.31
N PHE A 44 0.39 -3.24 9.89
CA PHE A 44 0.32 -3.68 11.29
C PHE A 44 0.64 -5.18 11.46
N HIS A 45 1.02 -5.85 10.38
CA HIS A 45 1.49 -7.24 10.32
C HIS A 45 0.47 -8.31 10.76
N ASP A 46 -0.81 -7.96 10.89
CA ASP A 46 -1.91 -8.89 11.16
C ASP A 46 -2.57 -9.42 9.85
N GLY A 47 -2.12 -8.91 8.70
CA GLY A 47 -2.64 -9.27 7.38
C GLY A 47 -4.03 -8.69 7.06
N LYS A 48 -4.49 -7.71 7.84
CA LYS A 48 -5.81 -7.08 7.69
C LYS A 48 -5.74 -5.56 7.78
N ASP A 49 -4.90 -5.04 8.67
CA ASP A 49 -4.86 -3.63 9.02
C ASP A 49 -3.68 -2.93 8.33
N PHE A 50 -4.03 -2.18 7.29
CA PHE A 50 -3.11 -1.35 6.51
C PHE A 50 -3.62 0.08 6.51
N ARG A 51 -2.75 1.07 6.73
CA ARG A 51 -3.17 2.46 6.92
C ARG A 51 -2.26 3.46 6.25
N ILE A 52 -2.80 4.61 5.92
CA ILE A 52 -2.04 5.81 5.57
C ILE A 52 -2.21 6.88 6.64
N LYS A 53 -1.13 7.61 6.92
CA LYS A 53 -1.13 8.79 7.77
C LYS A 53 -0.58 9.98 6.99
N MET A 54 -1.48 10.78 6.42
CA MET A 54 -1.15 11.94 5.60
C MET A 54 -2.04 13.14 5.95
N CYS A 55 -1.46 14.33 6.08
CA CYS A 55 -2.22 15.57 6.20
C CYS A 55 -2.52 16.11 4.79
N THR A 56 -3.46 15.49 4.08
CA THR A 56 -3.72 15.80 2.67
C THR A 56 -4.26 17.21 2.47
N ARG A 57 -3.72 17.88 1.46
CA ARG A 57 -4.16 19.16 0.90
C ARG A 57 -4.69 18.92 -0.52
N VAL A 58 -5.66 19.72 -0.94
CA VAL A 58 -6.23 19.61 -2.30
C VAL A 58 -5.31 20.29 -3.30
N ASN A 59 -4.29 19.58 -3.77
CA ASN A 59 -3.37 20.02 -4.82
C ASN A 59 -2.81 18.80 -5.61
N GLU A 60 -2.08 19.07 -6.69
CA GLU A 60 -1.50 18.03 -7.55
C GLU A 60 -0.36 17.24 -6.87
N GLU A 61 0.52 17.92 -6.13
CA GLU A 61 1.64 17.29 -5.40
C GLU A 61 1.14 16.18 -4.45
N ASP A 62 0.14 16.52 -3.63
CA ASP A 62 -0.51 15.61 -2.70
C ASP A 62 -1.25 14.48 -3.45
N LEU A 63 -1.76 14.70 -4.68
CA LEU A 63 -2.31 13.61 -5.50
C LEU A 63 -1.23 12.61 -5.89
N PHE A 64 0.00 13.03 -6.20
CA PHE A 64 1.10 12.11 -6.46
C PHE A 64 1.56 11.40 -5.18
N THR A 65 1.56 12.09 -4.05
CA THR A 65 1.93 11.51 -2.74
C THR A 65 0.95 10.45 -2.28
N ILE A 66 -0.37 10.70 -2.37
CA ILE A 66 -1.43 9.72 -2.03
C ILE A 66 -1.18 8.36 -2.66
N HIS A 67 -0.64 8.42 -3.85
CA HIS A 67 -0.72 7.42 -4.89
C HIS A 67 0.63 6.65 -4.82
N HIS A 68 1.70 7.32 -4.35
CA HIS A 68 2.91 6.71 -3.79
C HIS A 68 2.61 5.88 -2.53
N GLU A 69 1.91 6.49 -1.56
CA GLU A 69 1.61 5.83 -0.29
C GLU A 69 0.63 4.66 -0.46
N MET A 70 -0.35 4.79 -1.36
CA MET A 70 -1.25 3.69 -1.71
C MET A 70 -0.54 2.57 -2.47
N GLY A 71 0.54 2.88 -3.21
CA GLY A 71 1.45 1.87 -3.75
C GLY A 71 2.02 0.99 -2.65
N HIS A 72 2.58 1.59 -1.60
CA HIS A 72 3.08 0.83 -0.44
C HIS A 72 1.99 -0.06 0.19
N VAL A 73 0.77 0.46 0.35
CA VAL A 73 -0.36 -0.32 0.89
C VAL A 73 -0.70 -1.51 0.00
N GLU A 74 -0.73 -1.34 -1.32
CA GLU A 74 -0.89 -2.46 -2.24
C GLU A 74 0.22 -3.49 -2.10
N TYR A 75 1.49 -3.06 -1.94
CA TYR A 75 2.59 -3.97 -1.66
C TYR A 75 2.32 -4.83 -0.42
N PHE A 76 1.85 -4.19 0.65
CA PHE A 76 1.54 -4.85 1.91
C PHE A 76 0.44 -5.90 1.74
N ILE A 77 -0.60 -5.56 1.00
CA ILE A 77 -1.70 -6.46 0.66
C ILE A 77 -1.18 -7.66 -0.15
N GLN A 78 -0.29 -7.46 -1.12
CA GLN A 78 0.20 -8.56 -1.97
C GLN A 78 1.08 -9.57 -1.22
N TYR A 79 1.87 -9.14 -0.24
CA TYR A 79 2.73 -10.05 0.54
C TYR A 79 2.13 -10.52 1.86
N LYS A 80 0.91 -10.09 2.22
CA LYS A 80 0.33 -10.31 3.57
C LYS A 80 0.29 -11.78 4.01
N ASP A 81 0.30 -12.73 3.06
CA ASP A 81 0.24 -14.16 3.33
C ASP A 81 1.64 -14.81 3.39
N GLN A 82 2.71 -14.05 3.14
CA GLN A 82 4.09 -14.53 3.32
C GLN A 82 4.45 -14.63 4.81
N PRO A 83 5.41 -15.49 5.19
CA PRO A 83 5.97 -15.50 6.55
C PRO A 83 6.47 -14.09 6.93
N MET A 84 6.32 -13.71 8.19
CA MET A 84 6.65 -12.36 8.69
C MET A 84 8.07 -11.91 8.28
N ALA A 85 9.04 -12.83 8.27
CA ALA A 85 10.43 -12.55 7.86
C ALA A 85 10.61 -12.14 6.38
N PHE A 86 9.58 -12.32 5.53
CA PHE A 86 9.60 -11.98 4.11
C PHE A 86 8.60 -10.87 3.75
N ARG A 87 7.94 -10.25 4.73
CA ARG A 87 7.00 -9.14 4.53
C ARG A 87 7.72 -7.79 4.44
N GLU A 88 8.72 -7.73 3.58
CA GLU A 88 9.47 -6.53 3.26
C GLU A 88 9.79 -6.53 1.76
N GLY A 89 10.07 -5.35 1.19
CA GLY A 89 10.54 -5.25 -0.19
C GLY A 89 11.81 -6.05 -0.41
N ALA A 90 11.92 -6.67 -1.59
CA ALA A 90 13.03 -7.60 -1.88
C ALA A 90 14.44 -6.98 -1.78
N ASN A 91 14.56 -5.66 -1.69
CA ASN A 91 15.74 -4.94 -1.24
C ASN A 91 15.32 -3.59 -0.62
N PRO A 92 16.20 -2.90 0.14
CA PRO A 92 15.85 -1.63 0.78
C PRO A 92 15.37 -0.54 -0.19
N GLY A 93 15.77 -0.61 -1.47
CA GLY A 93 15.36 0.33 -2.52
C GLY A 93 13.98 0.04 -3.14
N LYS A 94 13.36 -1.11 -2.83
CA LYS A 94 11.99 -1.45 -3.25
C LYS A 94 10.94 -0.90 -2.28
N ASN A 95 11.29 -0.79 -1.00
CA ASN A 95 10.45 -0.13 0.01
C ASN A 95 10.30 1.39 -0.23
N THR A 96 11.09 1.99 -1.13
CA THR A 96 11.17 3.45 -1.30
C THR A 96 10.62 3.96 -2.63
N ARG A 97 10.27 3.08 -3.58
CA ARG A 97 9.83 3.46 -4.94
C ARG A 97 8.45 2.86 -5.28
N GLY A 98 7.42 3.41 -4.64
CA GLY A 98 6.01 2.97 -4.69
C GLY A 98 5.25 3.01 -6.03
N TRP A 99 5.90 3.26 -7.18
CA TRP A 99 5.18 3.56 -8.43
C TRP A 99 5.58 2.75 -9.68
N VAL A 100 6.87 2.62 -10.00
CA VAL A 100 7.32 1.99 -11.27
C VAL A 100 8.08 0.69 -11.06
N ALA A 101 8.75 0.51 -9.92
CA ALA A 101 9.45 -0.74 -9.61
C ALA A 101 8.49 -1.88 -9.22
N GLU A 102 7.23 -1.55 -8.96
CA GLU A 102 6.27 -2.39 -8.25
C GLU A 102 5.50 -3.34 -9.15
N LEU A 103 5.02 -2.84 -10.30
CA LEU A 103 4.32 -3.65 -11.31
C LEU A 103 5.19 -4.83 -11.82
N ASN A 104 6.50 -4.61 -11.96
CA ASN A 104 7.44 -5.64 -12.38
C ASN A 104 7.74 -6.69 -11.29
N SER A 105 7.46 -6.40 -10.02
CA SER A 105 7.64 -7.35 -8.93
C SER A 105 6.41 -8.23 -8.70
N ILE A 106 5.21 -7.74 -9.01
CA ILE A 106 3.93 -8.48 -8.90
C ILE A 106 3.88 -9.64 -9.92
N HIS A 107 4.53 -9.50 -11.07
CA HIS A 107 4.70 -10.60 -12.03
C HIS A 107 5.65 -11.71 -11.57
N LYS A 108 6.31 -11.59 -10.41
CA LYS A 108 6.95 -12.72 -9.72
C LYS A 108 6.02 -13.34 -8.69
N LYS A 109 4.79 -13.70 -9.07
CA LYS A 109 4.07 -14.80 -8.39
C LYS A 109 4.64 -16.11 -8.95
N PRO A 110 5.60 -16.79 -8.28
CA PRO A 110 5.84 -18.17 -8.64
C PRO A 110 4.57 -18.92 -8.26
N ASN A 111 4.10 -19.76 -9.17
CA ASN A 111 3.14 -20.81 -8.87
C ASN A 111 3.50 -21.50 -7.54
N LEU A 112 2.81 -21.17 -6.46
CA LEU A 112 2.83 -21.97 -5.24
C LEU A 112 1.80 -23.11 -5.41
N ARG A 113 2.13 -24.04 -6.33
CA ARG A 113 1.63 -25.42 -6.37
C ARG A 113 2.77 -26.31 -6.86
N LEU A 114 3.71 -26.62 -5.95
CA LEU A 114 4.46 -27.86 -6.06
C LEU A 114 3.57 -28.99 -5.50
N THR A 115 2.68 -29.49 -6.35
CA THR A 115 2.12 -30.83 -6.22
C THR A 115 2.40 -31.56 -7.52
N CYS A 116 3.61 -32.10 -7.68
CA CYS A 116 3.81 -33.23 -8.56
C CYS A 116 3.41 -34.48 -7.77
N ARG A 117 2.14 -34.90 -7.92
CA ARG A 117 1.74 -36.30 -7.82
C ARG A 117 1.52 -36.78 -9.24
N GLY A 118 2.14 -37.91 -9.59
CA GLY A 118 2.09 -38.55 -10.90
C GLY A 118 3.41 -39.24 -11.17
#